data_AF-A0A1A3SHW5-F1
#
_entry.id   AF-A0A1A3SHW5-F1
#
_cell.length_a   1.000
_cell.length_b   1.000
_cell.length_c   1.000
_cell.angle_alpha   90.00
_cell.angle_beta   90.00
_cell.angle_gamma   90.00
#
_symmetry.space_group_name_H-M   'P 1'
#
loop_
_entity.id
_entity.type
_entity.pdbx_description
1 polymer ?
#
loop_
_entity_poly.entity_id
_entity_poly.type
_entity_poly.pdbx_seq_one_letter_code
_entity_poly.pdbx_strand_id
1 'polypeptide(L)'
;MIATVIVTVVLAILFAFSSSIKLLGAPQSLAIRDHLGVSPTLWRVIGLLEAAGVVGVSVGLAWAPIGIAAAIGLALLSVGAVAYHLRARDGVVKTAPAVLGILLAAATAILQTFSIGWFQ
;
A
#
# COMPACT_ATOMS: atom_id res chain seq x y z
N MET A 1 -20.97 -0.36 -5.00
CA MET A 1 -20.58 0.86 -4.25
C MET A 1 -20.06 0.56 -2.83
N ILE A 2 -20.84 -0.07 -1.94
CA ILE A 2 -20.42 -0.32 -0.53
C ILE A 2 -19.09 -1.10 -0.45
N ALA A 3 -18.96 -2.20 -1.19
CA ALA A 3 -17.72 -2.99 -1.20
C ALA A 3 -16.49 -2.18 -1.65
N THR A 4 -16.61 -1.37 -2.71
CA THR A 4 -15.54 -0.48 -3.20
C THR A 4 -15.06 0.46 -2.10
N VAL A 5 -15.99 1.10 -1.38
CA VAL A 5 -15.67 2.03 -0.30
C VAL A 5 -14.98 1.28 0.85
N ILE A 6 -15.55 0.17 1.31
CA ILE A 6 -14.99 -0.60 2.43
C ILE A 6 -13.55 -1.06 2.11
N VAL A 7 -13.33 -1.71 0.97
CA VAL A 7 -12.01 -2.23 0.62
C VAL A 7 -11.00 -1.09 0.42
N THR A 8 -11.41 0.01 -0.21
CA THR A 8 -10.56 1.20 -0.37
C THR A 8 -10.19 1.82 0.98
N VAL A 9 -11.11 1.91 1.92
CA VAL A 9 -10.85 2.44 3.27
C VAL A 9 -9.90 1.52 4.04
N VAL A 10 -10.10 0.20 3.98
CA VAL A 10 -9.20 -0.76 4.64
C VAL A 10 -7.78 -0.68 4.06
N LEU A 11 -7.65 -0.61 2.73
CA LEU A 11 -6.38 -0.39 2.06
C LEU A 11 -5.73 0.93 2.50
N ALA A 12 -6.50 2.02 2.49
CA ALA A 12 -6.03 3.34 2.88
C ALA A 12 -5.53 3.36 4.33
N ILE A 13 -6.25 2.74 5.28
CA ILE A 13 -5.83 2.65 6.68
C ILE A 13 -4.51 1.87 6.81
N LEU A 14 -4.40 0.71 6.16
CA LEU A 14 -3.18 -0.10 6.18
C LEU A 14 -1.96 0.69 5.72
N PHE A 15 -2.07 1.37 4.58
CA PHE A 15 -0.96 2.13 4.02
C PHE A 15 -0.75 3.50 4.68
N ALA A 16 -1.78 4.12 5.26
CA ALA A 16 -1.62 5.33 6.08
C ALA A 16 -0.83 5.01 7.35
N PHE A 17 -1.13 3.88 8.00
CA PHE A 17 -0.33 3.41 9.12
C PHE A 17 1.10 3.08 8.67
N SER A 18 1.26 2.30 7.60
CA SER A 18 2.58 1.92 7.05
C SER A 18 3.45 3.13 6.68
N SER A 19 2.89 4.11 5.99
CA SER A 19 3.59 5.33 5.57
C SER A 19 3.93 6.22 6.76
N SER A 20 2.99 6.44 7.69
CA SER A 20 3.21 7.29 8.86
C SER A 20 4.38 6.78 9.72
N ILE A 21 4.45 5.49 10.04
CA ILE A 21 5.56 4.96 10.84
C ILE A 21 6.92 5.06 10.13
N LYS A 22 6.96 5.01 8.78
CA LYS A 22 8.19 5.21 8.01
C LYS A 22 8.62 6.67 7.97
N LEU A 23 7.69 7.58 7.72
CA LEU A 23 7.96 9.01 7.57
C LEU A 23 8.27 9.69 8.90
N LEU A 24 7.61 9.26 9.98
CA LEU A 24 7.89 9.73 11.34
C LEU A 24 9.15 9.10 11.94
N GLY A 25 9.73 8.08 11.28
CA GLY A 25 10.93 7.40 11.76
C GLY A 25 10.69 6.65 13.06
N ALA A 26 9.53 5.99 13.21
CA ALA A 26 9.23 5.21 14.40
C ALA A 26 10.31 4.14 14.65
N PRO A 27 10.80 3.94 15.89
CA PRO A 27 11.92 3.03 16.18
C PRO A 27 11.72 1.62 15.62
N GLN A 28 10.50 1.09 15.71
CA GLN A 28 10.13 -0.23 15.17
C GLN A 28 10.24 -0.27 13.64
N SER A 29 9.85 0.80 12.95
CA SER A 29 9.96 0.91 11.49
C SER A 29 11.43 0.97 11.05
N LEU A 30 12.27 1.70 11.78
CA LEU A 30 13.71 1.78 11.51
C LEU A 30 14.41 0.44 11.76
N ALA A 31 14.03 -0.30 12.81
CA ALA A 31 14.55 -1.64 13.04
C ALA A 31 14.19 -2.62 11.90
N ILE A 32 12.96 -2.53 11.35
CA ILE A 32 12.57 -3.30 10.17
C ILE A 32 13.41 -2.89 8.96
N ARG A 33 13.57 -1.60 8.70
CA ARG A 33 14.40 -1.09 7.60
C ARG A 33 15.82 -1.67 7.66
N ASP A 34 16.45 -1.58 8.82
CA ASP A 34 17.84 -1.98 9.02
C ASP A 34 17.99 -3.50 8.88
N HIS A 35 17.05 -4.28 9.42
CA HIS A 35 16.97 -5.73 9.20
C HIS A 35 16.82 -6.11 7.72
N LEU A 36 16.00 -5.37 6.97
CA LEU A 36 15.80 -5.60 5.53
C LEU A 36 16.96 -5.07 4.67
N GLY A 37 17.93 -4.36 5.26
CA GLY A 37 19.06 -3.76 4.54
C GLY A 37 18.65 -2.66 3.55
N VAL A 38 17.53 -1.97 3.81
CA VAL A 38 17.03 -0.90 2.94
C VAL A 38 17.68 0.44 3.33
N SER A 39 18.13 1.22 2.35
CA SER A 39 18.75 2.52 2.65
C SER A 39 17.75 3.51 3.26
N PRO A 40 18.19 4.46 4.12
CA PRO A 40 17.31 5.46 4.71
C PRO A 40 16.53 6.29 3.69
N THR A 41 17.17 6.65 2.56
CA THR A 41 16.54 7.41 1.48
C THR A 41 15.44 6.60 0.82
N LEU A 42 15.72 5.35 0.44
CA LEU A 42 14.71 4.49 -0.18
C LEU A 42 13.54 4.23 0.77
N TRP A 43 13.79 4.04 2.08
CA TRP A 43 12.74 3.85 3.08
C TRP A 43 11.78 5.04 3.17
N ARG A 44 12.32 6.28 3.14
CA ARG A 44 11.52 7.51 3.12
C ARG A 44 10.75 7.67 1.81
N VAL A 45 11.38 7.38 0.67
CA VAL A 45 10.72 7.41 -0.65
C VAL A 45 9.55 6.42 -0.69
N ILE A 46 9.72 5.20 -0.17
CA ILE A 46 8.62 4.23 -0.03
C ILE A 46 7.49 4.82 0.81
N GLY A 47 7.79 5.43 1.96
CA GLY A 47 6.76 6.06 2.80
C GLY A 47 6.01 7.20 2.08
N LEU A 48 6.69 8.02 1.29
CA LEU A 48 6.06 9.08 0.48
C LEU A 48 5.17 8.50 -0.62
N LEU A 49 5.62 7.45 -1.31
CA LEU A 49 4.84 6.78 -2.35
C LEU A 49 3.62 6.06 -1.77
N GLU A 50 3.75 5.43 -0.60
CA GLU A 50 2.61 4.85 0.13
C GLU A 50 1.59 5.92 0.50
N ALA A 51 2.04 7.07 1.03
CA ALA A 51 1.16 8.19 1.35
C ALA A 51 0.46 8.77 0.10
N ALA A 52 1.19 8.94 -1.00
CA ALA A 52 0.61 9.34 -2.28
C ALA A 52 -0.40 8.31 -2.80
N GLY A 53 -0.13 7.02 -2.61
CA GLY A 53 -1.05 5.93 -2.91
C GLY A 53 -2.34 6.02 -2.09
N VAL A 54 -2.26 6.30 -0.79
CA VAL A 54 -3.43 6.52 0.10
C VAL A 54 -4.30 7.66 -0.41
N VAL A 55 -3.69 8.79 -0.78
CA VAL A 55 -4.41 9.93 -1.37
C VAL A 55 -5.04 9.51 -2.70
N GLY A 56 -4.28 8.84 -3.56
CA GLY A 56 -4.75 8.41 -4.88
C GLY A 56 -5.93 7.44 -4.82
N VAL A 57 -5.89 6.40 -3.99
CA VAL A 57 -7.03 5.45 -3.88
C VAL A 57 -8.27 6.12 -3.29
N SER A 58 -8.10 7.10 -2.40
CA SER A 58 -9.19 7.91 -1.84
C SER A 58 -9.83 8.82 -2.89
N VAL A 59 -9.01 9.56 -3.66
CA VAL A 59 -9.47 10.36 -4.81
C VAL A 59 -10.10 9.47 -5.88
N GLY A 60 -9.65 8.23 -6.00
CA GLY A 60 -10.20 7.18 -6.86
C GLY A 60 -11.69 6.91 -6.70
N LEU A 61 -12.24 7.16 -5.50
CA LEU A 61 -13.68 7.06 -5.26
C LEU A 61 -14.47 8.13 -6.03
N ALA A 62 -13.84 9.27 -6.34
CA ALA A 62 -14.40 10.36 -7.14
C ALA A 62 -13.85 10.40 -8.59
N TRP A 63 -12.73 9.73 -8.88
CA TRP A 63 -12.20 9.56 -10.23
C TRP A 63 -11.40 8.26 -10.36
N ALA A 64 -12.08 7.18 -10.74
CA ALA A 64 -11.55 5.81 -10.76
C ALA A 64 -10.17 5.63 -11.44
N PRO A 65 -9.84 6.29 -12.58
CA PRO A 65 -8.51 6.14 -13.19
C PRO A 65 -7.34 6.44 -12.25
N ILE A 66 -7.43 7.48 -11.39
CA ILE A 66 -6.38 7.79 -10.42
C ILE A 66 -6.26 6.69 -9.38
N GLY A 67 -7.38 6.21 -8.83
CA GLY A 67 -7.29 5.23 -7.76
C GLY A 67 -6.89 3.85 -8.24
N ILE A 68 -7.21 3.47 -9.48
CA ILE A 68 -6.65 2.28 -10.13
C ILE A 68 -5.13 2.39 -10.24
N ALA A 69 -4.61 3.51 -10.76
CA ALA A 69 -3.17 3.74 -10.87
C ALA A 69 -2.48 3.72 -9.50
N ALA A 70 -3.09 4.36 -8.49
CA ALA A 70 -2.58 4.38 -7.12
C ALA A 70 -2.58 2.98 -6.47
N ALA A 71 -3.66 2.22 -6.65
CA ALA A 71 -3.75 0.84 -6.15
C ALA A 71 -2.69 -0.06 -6.80
N ILE A 72 -2.47 0.06 -8.11
CA ILE A 72 -1.37 -0.66 -8.80
C ILE A 72 -0.01 -0.26 -8.20
N GLY A 73 0.23 1.03 -7.97
CA GLY A 73 1.45 1.52 -7.33
C GLY A 73 1.68 0.90 -5.94
N LEU A 74 0.64 0.89 -5.09
CA LEU A 74 0.68 0.26 -3.77
C LEU A 74 0.95 -1.24 -3.86
N ALA A 75 0.33 -1.94 -4.82
CA ALA A 75 0.59 -3.36 -5.05
C ALA A 75 2.06 -3.61 -5.42
N LEU A 76 2.64 -2.80 -6.32
CA LEU A 76 4.04 -2.91 -6.72
C LEU A 76 5.00 -2.65 -5.55
N LEU A 77 4.71 -1.66 -4.70
CA LEU A 77 5.48 -1.42 -3.47
C LEU A 77 5.43 -2.62 -2.53
N SER A 78 4.24 -3.22 -2.35
CA SER A 78 4.10 -4.42 -1.52
C SER A 78 4.77 -5.66 -2.11
N VAL A 79 4.78 -5.84 -3.43
CA VAL A 79 5.58 -6.89 -4.09
C VAL A 79 7.06 -6.70 -3.79
N GLY A 80 7.56 -5.46 -3.88
CA GLY A 80 8.92 -5.13 -3.45
C GLY A 80 9.17 -5.48 -1.98
N ALA A 81 8.25 -5.12 -1.09
CA ALA A 81 8.36 -5.46 0.34
C ALA A 81 8.42 -6.98 0.58
N VAL A 82 7.58 -7.77 -0.10
CA VAL A 82 7.64 -9.25 -0.05
C VAL A 82 9.03 -9.74 -0.49
N ALA A 83 9.57 -9.21 -1.59
CA ALA A 83 10.90 -9.60 -2.06
C ALA A 83 12.01 -9.31 -1.02
N TYR A 84 11.95 -8.16 -0.33
CA TYR A 84 12.88 -7.83 0.75
C TYR A 84 12.73 -8.78 1.95
N HIS A 85 11.51 -9.08 2.38
CA HIS A 85 11.27 -10.03 3.47
C HIS A 85 11.77 -11.44 3.12
N LEU A 86 11.51 -11.92 1.90
CA LEU A 86 12.00 -13.22 1.42
C LEU A 86 13.53 -13.25 1.37
N ARG A 87 14.17 -12.18 0.89
CA ARG A 87 15.64 -12.06 0.89
C ARG A 87 16.21 -12.09 2.31
N ALA A 88 15.53 -11.45 3.26
CA ALA A 88 15.89 -11.47 4.68
C ALA A 88 15.50 -12.78 5.40
N ARG A 89 14.91 -13.75 4.68
CA ARG A 89 14.43 -15.03 5.20
C ARG A 89 13.42 -14.87 6.35
N ASP A 90 12.62 -13.81 6.28
CA ASP A 90 11.56 -13.59 7.25
C ASP A 90 10.44 -14.63 7.10
N GLY A 91 9.89 -15.04 8.25
CA GLY A 91 8.73 -15.92 8.29
C GLY A 91 7.42 -15.24 7.89
N VAL A 92 6.39 -16.06 7.71
CA VAL A 92 5.06 -15.65 7.22
C VAL A 92 4.48 -14.46 7.99
N VAL A 93 4.65 -14.40 9.30
CA VAL A 93 4.09 -13.34 10.16
C VAL A 93 4.61 -11.95 9.76
N LYS A 94 5.91 -11.82 9.45
CA LYS A 94 6.50 -10.54 9.06
C LYS A 94 6.16 -10.15 7.63
N THR A 95 5.98 -11.13 6.75
CA THR A 95 5.65 -10.93 5.33
C THR A 95 4.15 -10.69 5.11
N ALA A 96 3.29 -11.15 6.03
CA ALA A 96 1.83 -11.11 5.91
C ALA A 96 1.25 -9.72 5.63
N PRO A 97 1.70 -8.61 6.26
CA PRO A 97 1.17 -7.28 5.96
C PRO A 97 1.42 -6.86 4.49
N ALA A 98 2.57 -7.23 3.93
CA ALA A 98 2.87 -6.93 2.53
C ALA A 98 1.99 -7.76 1.58
N VAL A 99 1.78 -9.04 1.87
CA VAL A 99 0.85 -9.89 1.09
C VAL A 99 -0.58 -9.35 1.16
N LEU A 100 -1.04 -8.97 2.35
CA LEU A 100 -2.35 -8.34 2.54
C LEU A 100 -2.48 -7.04 1.74
N GLY A 101 -1.42 -6.21 1.73
CA GLY A 101 -1.34 -5.00 0.91
C GLY A 101 -1.56 -5.28 -0.58
N ILE A 102 -0.93 -6.34 -1.13
CA ILE A 102 -1.12 -6.76 -2.53
C ILE A 102 -2.58 -7.15 -2.78
N LEU A 103 -3.17 -7.96 -1.90
CA LEU A 103 -4.54 -8.47 -2.07
C LEU A 103 -5.57 -7.33 -2.02
N LEU A 104 -5.44 -6.44 -1.03
CA LEU A 104 -6.32 -5.28 -0.90
C LEU A 104 -6.14 -4.32 -2.09
N ALA A 105 -4.90 -4.08 -2.52
CA ALA A 105 -4.62 -3.20 -3.64
C ALA A 105 -5.19 -3.75 -4.96
N ALA A 106 -5.01 -5.05 -5.23
CA ALA A 106 -5.60 -5.70 -6.40
C ALA A 106 -7.14 -5.65 -6.36
N ALA A 107 -7.73 -5.93 -5.20
CA ALA A 107 -9.18 -5.83 -5.02
C ALA A 107 -9.68 -4.39 -5.22
N THR A 108 -9.00 -3.37 -4.69
CA THR A 108 -9.34 -1.96 -4.91
C THR A 108 -9.26 -1.59 -6.38
N ALA A 109 -8.19 -1.97 -7.09
CA ALA A 109 -8.04 -1.69 -8.51
C ALA A 109 -9.22 -2.28 -9.31
N ILE A 110 -9.56 -3.55 -9.06
CA ILE A 110 -10.70 -4.24 -9.69
C ILE A 110 -12.02 -3.56 -9.34
N LEU A 111 -12.27 -3.25 -8.06
CA LEU A 111 -13.53 -2.65 -7.63
C LEU A 111 -13.73 -1.23 -8.19
N GLN A 112 -12.64 -0.49 -8.39
CA GLN A 112 -12.70 0.84 -8.99
C GLN A 112 -12.92 0.80 -10.50
N THR A 113 -12.54 -0.26 -11.24
CA THR A 113 -12.91 -0.36 -12.67
C THR A 113 -14.42 -0.41 -12.86
N PHE A 114 -15.15 -1.09 -11.97
CA PHE A 114 -16.62 -1.11 -11.99
C PHE A 114 -17.25 0.24 -11.59
N SER A 115 -16.45 1.16 -11.05
CA SER A 115 -16.90 2.52 -10.68
C SER A 115 -16.65 3.54 -11.80
N ILE A 116 -15.97 3.17 -12.89
CA ILE A 116 -15.74 4.04 -14.06
C ILE A 116 -17.07 4.40 -14.77
N GLY A 117 -18.10 3.58 -14.62
CA GLY A 117 -19.45 3.90 -15.07
C GLY A 117 -20.15 4.82 -14.08
N TRP A 118 -19.93 6.14 -14.17
CA TRP A 118 -20.54 7.18 -13.34
C TRP A 118 -22.09 7.25 -13.36
N PHE A 119 -22.78 6.32 -14.04
CA PHE A 119 -24.24 6.30 -14.25
C PHE A 119 -24.82 4.87 -14.38
N GLN A 120 -24.59 3.98 -13.40
CA GLN A 120 -25.48 2.84 -13.15
C GLN A 120 -26.14 2.97 -11.78
#